data_AF-M2QJX9-F1
#
_entry.id   AF-M2QJX9-F1
#
_cell.length_a   1.000
_cell.length_b   1.000
_cell.length_c   1.000
_cell.angle_alpha   90.00
_cell.angle_beta   90.00
_cell.angle_gamma   90.00
#
_symmetry.space_group_name_H-M   'P 1'
#
loop_
_entity.id
_entity.type
_entity.pdbx_description
1 polymer ?
#
loop_
_entity_poly.entity_id
_entity_poly.type
_entity_poly.pdbx_seq_one_letter_code
_entity_poly.pdbx_strand_id
1 'polypeptide(L)'
;MDDLDVRSALAEYVTETEPPLGLTGDDVLTAGRRSRRHRLSAAGIASAAFAVVAILGVASLLTTPVPPPSPPQPAKPVPVARCGERVTGETTQQVVARLTCVIGTAVRARVAPEAQIENLPQPGATPPSDPFHLTAKRTEENGEVGTVYYMDVRVSDDRGAGSVHFRIIPPFVHLMTSCDDRTIPKTASCSAHQLSEGPLRETADRNAEGMVVLTTLIRTSAGTIYIAAENTGVVATGDGVHRPVQRAEPPLTSAQLQEIVTMPGLAP
;
A
#
# COMPACT_ATOMS: atom_id res chain seq x y z
N MET A 1 12.24 -20.90 -2.15
CA MET A 1 11.82 -22.00 -3.02
C MET A 1 12.47 -21.67 -4.32
N ASP A 2 13.57 -22.34 -4.61
CA ASP A 2 14.53 -21.85 -5.57
C ASP A 2 14.04 -22.18 -6.99
N ASP A 3 14.29 -21.27 -7.92
CA ASP A 3 13.82 -21.36 -9.31
C ASP A 3 14.33 -22.62 -10.04
N LEU A 4 15.40 -23.22 -9.49
CA LEU A 4 15.98 -24.50 -9.87
C LEU A 4 15.09 -25.71 -9.48
N ASP A 5 14.40 -25.65 -8.35
CA ASP A 5 13.50 -26.74 -7.90
C ASP A 5 12.26 -26.83 -8.79
N VAL A 6 11.76 -25.69 -9.28
CA VAL A 6 10.59 -25.64 -10.15
C VAL A 6 10.93 -26.17 -11.55
N ARG A 7 12.11 -25.81 -12.08
CA ARG A 7 12.58 -26.30 -13.39
C ARG A 7 12.92 -27.79 -13.37
N SER A 8 13.49 -28.30 -12.29
CA SER A 8 13.74 -29.74 -12.11
C SER A 8 12.43 -30.54 -12.04
N ALA A 9 11.42 -30.05 -11.33
CA ALA A 9 10.13 -30.73 -11.21
C ALA A 9 9.33 -30.76 -12.53
N LEU A 10 9.52 -29.76 -13.40
CA LEU A 10 8.85 -29.71 -14.71
C LEU A 10 9.56 -30.57 -15.77
N ALA A 11 10.87 -30.78 -15.66
CA ALA A 11 11.62 -31.60 -16.60
C ALA A 11 11.28 -33.10 -16.51
N GLU A 12 10.85 -33.58 -15.34
CA GLU A 12 10.42 -34.97 -15.14
C GLU A 12 9.04 -35.28 -15.74
N TYR A 13 8.26 -34.25 -16.12
CA TYR A 13 6.90 -34.40 -16.63
C TYR A 13 6.78 -34.28 -18.17
N VAL A 14 7.90 -34.07 -18.86
CA VAL A 14 7.95 -33.92 -20.33
C VAL A 14 8.74 -35.07 -20.94
N THR A 15 8.15 -36.26 -20.88
CA THR A 15 8.56 -37.36 -21.76
C THR A 15 7.32 -37.94 -22.45
N GLU A 16 7.36 -37.85 -23.79
CA GLU A 16 6.62 -38.63 -24.78
C GLU A 16 5.18 -38.21 -25.16
N THR A 17 5.13 -37.53 -26.33
CA THR A 17 4.16 -37.70 -27.43
C THR A 17 2.72 -38.09 -27.09
N GLU A 18 1.96 -37.12 -26.59
CA GLU A 18 0.57 -36.72 -26.92
C GLU A 18 0.04 -35.89 -25.72
N PRO A 19 -0.64 -34.74 -25.90
CA PRO A 19 -1.02 -33.93 -24.74
C PRO A 19 -2.11 -34.66 -23.93
N PRO A 20 -1.90 -34.99 -22.64
CA PRO A 20 -2.97 -35.55 -21.83
C PRO A 20 -4.04 -34.49 -21.60
N LEU A 21 -5.16 -34.64 -22.30
CA LEU A 21 -6.41 -33.95 -21.98
C LEU A 21 -6.89 -34.42 -20.60
N GLY A 22 -6.67 -33.58 -19.60
CA GLY A 22 -7.30 -33.70 -18.29
C GLY A 22 -6.32 -33.97 -17.15
N LEU A 23 -5.72 -32.91 -16.62
CA LEU A 23 -5.26 -32.91 -15.23
C LEU A 23 -6.49 -32.83 -14.34
N THR A 24 -6.90 -33.94 -13.74
CA THR A 24 -8.01 -33.92 -12.78
C THR A 24 -7.51 -33.43 -11.42
N GLY A 25 -8.39 -32.78 -10.65
CA GLY A 25 -8.02 -32.23 -9.33
C GLY A 25 -7.47 -33.28 -8.36
N ASP A 26 -7.83 -34.55 -8.55
CA ASP A 26 -7.35 -35.66 -7.73
C ASP A 26 -5.90 -36.04 -8.03
N ASP A 27 -5.41 -35.85 -9.26
CA ASP A 27 -4.01 -36.11 -9.63
C ASP A 27 -3.06 -35.13 -8.94
N VAL A 28 -3.47 -33.86 -8.85
CA VAL A 28 -2.72 -32.79 -8.16
C VAL A 28 -2.66 -33.05 -6.65
N LEU A 29 -3.77 -33.50 -6.05
CA LEU A 29 -3.83 -33.82 -4.62
C LEU A 29 -3.01 -35.07 -4.27
N THR A 30 -2.95 -36.05 -5.18
CA THR A 30 -2.19 -37.28 -4.99
C THR A 30 -0.68 -37.03 -5.10
N ALA A 31 -0.25 -36.19 -6.04
CA ALA A 31 1.13 -35.72 -6.15
C ALA A 31 1.57 -34.90 -4.91
N GLY A 32 0.70 -34.02 -4.40
CA GLY A 32 0.97 -33.24 -3.19
C GLY A 32 1.15 -34.09 -1.92
N ARG A 33 0.38 -35.18 -1.77
CA ARG A 33 0.52 -36.12 -0.64
C ARG A 33 1.83 -36.91 -0.69
N ARG A 34 2.33 -37.26 -1.89
CA ARG A 34 3.58 -38.02 -2.06
C ARG A 34 4.82 -37.16 -1.73
N SER A 35 4.80 -35.88 -2.09
CA SER A 35 5.85 -34.89 -1.74
C SER A 35 5.97 -34.68 -0.21
N ARG A 36 4.84 -34.61 0.50
CA ARG A 36 4.85 -34.44 1.97
C ARG A 36 5.46 -35.62 2.72
N ARG A 37 5.28 -36.85 2.23
CA ARG A 37 5.89 -38.04 2.83
C ARG A 37 7.40 -38.06 2.68
N HIS A 38 7.94 -37.59 1.55
CA HIS A 38 9.39 -37.49 1.33
C HIS A 38 10.07 -36.45 2.23
N ARG A 39 9.38 -35.37 2.61
CA ARG A 39 9.94 -34.37 3.54
C ARG A 39 10.00 -34.85 4.98
N LEU A 40 9.10 -35.75 5.39
CA LEU A 40 9.11 -36.33 6.73
C LEU A 40 10.17 -37.43 6.89
N SER A 41 10.55 -38.11 5.81
CA SER A 41 11.66 -39.07 5.82
C SER A 41 13.05 -38.44 5.63
N ALA A 42 13.14 -37.17 5.20
CA ALA A 42 14.40 -36.43 5.08
C ALA A 42 14.79 -35.60 6.33
N ALA A 43 13.92 -35.55 7.35
CA ALA A 43 14.16 -34.79 8.58
C ALA A 43 14.75 -35.64 9.74
N GLY A 44 15.22 -36.86 9.47
CA GLY A 44 15.94 -37.70 10.42
C GLY A 44 17.36 -37.96 9.95
N ILE A 45 18.35 -37.85 10.86
CA ILE A 45 19.82 -37.91 10.69
C ILE A 45 20.39 -36.49 10.41
N ALA A 46 21.23 -35.84 11.23
CA ALA A 46 22.17 -36.29 12.24
C ALA A 46 22.39 -35.23 13.35
N SER A 47 22.78 -35.75 14.50
CA SER A 47 23.17 -35.12 15.75
C SER A 47 24.65 -34.70 15.79
N ALA A 48 24.91 -33.71 16.66
CA ALA A 48 26.10 -33.51 17.50
C ALA A 48 27.46 -33.11 16.87
N ALA A 49 28.02 -31.99 17.36
CA ALA A 49 29.33 -32.00 18.05
C ALA A 49 29.63 -30.67 18.74
N PHE A 50 30.09 -30.78 19.99
CA PHE A 50 30.70 -29.74 20.81
C PHE A 50 32.03 -29.23 20.21
N ALA A 51 32.34 -27.95 20.41
CA ALA A 51 33.71 -27.50 20.64
C ALA A 51 33.72 -26.24 21.50
N VAL A 52 34.01 -26.45 22.79
CA VAL A 52 34.46 -25.41 23.73
C VAL A 52 35.90 -25.07 23.37
N VAL A 53 36.17 -23.82 22.98
CA VAL A 53 37.54 -23.27 23.01
C VAL A 53 37.48 -21.94 23.75
N ALA A 54 37.96 -21.98 24.99
CA ALA A 54 38.30 -20.81 25.77
C ALA A 54 39.65 -20.27 25.28
N ILE A 55 39.67 -19.02 24.83
CA ILE A 55 40.91 -18.24 24.73
C ILE A 55 40.67 -16.90 25.42
N LEU A 56 41.39 -16.74 26.54
CA LEU A 56 41.65 -15.48 27.21
C LEU A 56 42.35 -14.52 26.24
N GLY A 57 41.72 -13.39 25.97
CA GLY A 57 42.31 -12.27 25.24
C GLY A 57 41.80 -10.96 25.81
N VAL A 58 42.56 -10.40 26.75
CA VAL A 58 42.31 -9.09 27.36
C VAL A 58 42.47 -8.01 26.29
N ALA A 59 41.38 -7.32 25.97
CA ALA A 59 41.41 -5.99 25.38
C ALA A 59 40.15 -5.24 25.84
N SER A 60 40.26 -4.56 26.99
CA SER A 60 39.27 -3.60 27.46
C SER A 60 39.26 -2.37 26.54
N LEU A 61 38.54 -2.46 25.43
CA LEU A 61 38.10 -1.30 24.67
C LEU A 61 36.76 -0.86 25.25
N LEU A 62 36.75 0.33 25.84
CA LEU A 62 35.58 1.07 26.27
C LEU A 62 34.60 1.24 25.10
N THR A 63 33.68 0.30 24.93
CA THR A 63 32.51 0.49 24.08
C THR A 63 31.42 1.16 24.92
N THR A 64 31.31 2.47 24.76
CA THR A 64 30.14 3.23 25.20
C THR A 64 28.88 2.58 24.60
N PRO A 65 27.84 2.27 25.38
CA PRO A 65 26.59 1.75 24.83
C PRO A 65 25.97 2.84 23.95
N VAL A 66 25.89 2.58 22.64
CA VAL A 66 25.09 3.39 21.73
C VAL A 66 23.63 3.21 22.15
N PRO A 67 22.92 4.26 22.59
CA PRO A 67 21.51 4.14 22.92
C PRO A 67 20.73 3.67 21.68
N PRO A 68 19.67 2.86 21.86
CA PRO A 68 18.84 2.43 20.74
C PRO A 68 18.37 3.66 19.94
N PRO A 69 18.30 3.57 18.60
CA PRO A 69 17.81 4.67 17.78
C PRO A 69 16.43 5.08 18.32
N SER A 70 16.32 6.36 18.69
CA SER A 70 15.05 6.91 19.15
C SER A 70 14.00 6.68 18.07
N PRO A 71 12.76 6.28 18.43
CA PRO A 71 11.69 6.18 17.44
C PRO A 71 11.59 7.52 16.69
N PRO A 72 11.35 7.50 15.36
CA PRO A 72 11.22 8.72 14.59
C PRO A 72 10.20 9.62 15.26
N GLN A 73 10.65 10.80 15.68
CA GLN A 73 9.75 11.80 16.26
C GLN A 73 8.68 12.11 15.21
N PRO A 74 7.39 12.21 15.60
CA PRO A 74 6.34 12.65 14.71
C PRO A 74 6.77 13.94 14.02
N ALA A 75 6.66 13.99 12.69
CA ALA A 75 6.96 15.21 11.97
C ALA A 75 6.09 16.33 12.56
N LYS A 76 6.67 17.51 12.81
CA LYS A 76 5.89 18.67 13.26
C LYS A 76 4.71 18.85 12.28
N PRO A 77 3.47 19.02 12.79
CA PRO A 77 2.32 19.27 11.92
C PRO A 77 2.63 20.44 11.00
N VAL A 78 2.62 20.18 9.69
CA VAL A 78 2.73 21.25 8.69
C VAL A 78 1.50 22.15 8.87
N PRO A 79 1.67 23.45 9.11
CA PRO A 79 0.52 24.34 9.28
C PRO A 79 -0.37 24.33 8.03
N VAL A 80 -1.57 23.78 8.13
CA VAL A 80 -2.61 23.81 7.07
C VAL A 80 -3.30 25.19 7.02
N ALA A 81 -2.65 26.23 7.55
CA ALA A 81 -3.25 27.47 8.06
C ALA A 81 -3.86 28.43 7.01
N ARG A 82 -4.18 27.97 5.79
CA ARG A 82 -4.85 28.77 4.75
C ARG A 82 -5.93 28.04 3.95
N CYS A 83 -6.14 26.74 4.19
CA CYS A 83 -7.24 26.03 3.58
C CYS A 83 -8.50 26.32 4.41
N GLY A 84 -9.55 26.83 3.78
CA GLY A 84 -10.77 27.26 4.49
C GLY A 84 -11.26 26.23 5.50
N GLU A 85 -11.78 26.68 6.64
CA GLU A 85 -12.33 25.79 7.66
C GLU A 85 -13.62 25.15 7.18
N ARG A 86 -13.93 23.96 7.73
CA ARG A 86 -15.20 23.30 7.47
C ARG A 86 -16.34 24.16 8.01
N VAL A 87 -17.29 24.51 7.17
CA VAL A 87 -18.52 25.21 7.59
C VAL A 87 -19.74 24.30 7.48
N THR A 88 -20.72 24.50 8.36
CA THR A 88 -21.98 23.76 8.29
C THR A 88 -22.74 24.16 7.02
N GLY A 89 -23.18 23.18 6.24
CA GLY A 89 -23.95 23.42 5.01
C GLY A 89 -23.11 23.79 3.79
N GLU A 90 -21.84 23.39 3.75
CA GLU A 90 -21.00 23.53 2.54
C GLU A 90 -21.68 22.95 1.30
N THR A 91 -21.63 23.71 0.21
CA THR A 91 -21.91 23.20 -1.12
C THR A 91 -20.82 22.22 -1.54
N THR A 92 -21.13 21.30 -2.46
CA THR A 92 -20.14 20.38 -3.03
C THR A 92 -18.90 21.09 -3.58
N GLN A 93 -19.06 22.28 -4.16
CA GLN A 93 -17.95 23.08 -4.67
C GLN A 93 -17.05 23.61 -3.54
N GLN A 94 -17.63 24.02 -2.41
CA GLN A 94 -16.86 24.43 -1.23
C GLN A 94 -16.09 23.26 -0.61
N VAL A 95 -16.72 22.08 -0.52
CA VAL A 95 -16.05 20.85 -0.06
C VAL A 95 -14.86 20.52 -0.97
N VAL A 96 -15.06 20.50 -2.29
CA VAL A 96 -13.99 20.23 -3.27
C VAL A 96 -12.85 21.23 -3.13
N ALA A 97 -13.13 22.53 -3.04
CA ALA A 97 -12.09 23.56 -2.91
C ALA A 97 -11.28 23.41 -1.61
N ARG A 98 -11.95 23.18 -0.48
CA ARG A 98 -11.32 22.94 0.83
C ARG A 98 -10.42 21.72 0.79
N LEU A 99 -10.95 20.57 0.37
CA LEU A 99 -10.21 19.31 0.32
C LEU A 99 -9.02 19.39 -0.64
N THR A 100 -9.20 20.01 -1.81
CA THR A 100 -8.13 20.23 -2.80
C THR A 100 -6.96 20.97 -2.16
N CYS A 101 -7.25 22.03 -1.40
CA CYS A 101 -6.23 22.78 -0.67
C CYS A 101 -5.56 21.94 0.43
N VAL A 102 -6.34 21.29 1.30
CA VAL A 102 -5.82 20.52 2.45
C VAL A 102 -4.88 19.41 1.96
N ILE A 103 -5.36 18.57 1.05
CA ILE A 103 -4.60 17.43 0.54
C ILE A 103 -3.44 17.90 -0.31
N GLY A 104 -3.67 18.88 -1.19
CA GLY A 104 -2.62 19.44 -2.04
C GLY A 104 -1.49 20.08 -1.24
N THR A 105 -1.79 20.74 -0.11
CA THR A 105 -0.75 21.30 0.78
C THR A 105 -0.03 20.17 1.51
N ALA A 106 -0.77 19.18 2.02
CA ALA A 106 -0.21 18.09 2.80
C ALA A 106 0.74 17.20 2.00
N VAL A 107 0.40 16.87 0.76
CA VAL A 107 1.21 16.04 -0.13
C VAL A 107 2.42 16.82 -0.66
N ARG A 108 2.24 18.07 -1.12
CA ARG A 108 3.36 18.92 -1.60
C ARG A 108 4.44 19.13 -0.54
N ALA A 109 4.06 19.20 0.73
CA ALA A 109 5.01 19.35 1.84
C ALA A 109 5.83 18.07 2.14
N ARG A 110 5.47 16.92 1.56
CA ARG A 110 6.07 15.60 1.87
C ARG A 110 6.81 14.96 0.71
N VAL A 111 6.59 15.45 -0.51
CA VAL A 111 7.32 15.03 -1.71
C VAL A 111 8.52 15.96 -1.95
N ALA A 112 9.43 15.57 -2.85
CA ALA A 112 10.57 16.41 -3.20
C ALA A 112 10.10 17.77 -3.77
N PRO A 113 10.72 18.91 -3.42
CA PRO A 113 10.30 20.23 -3.90
C PRO A 113 10.25 20.37 -5.43
N GLU A 114 11.12 19.65 -6.12
CA GLU A 114 11.24 19.58 -7.58
C GLU A 114 10.35 18.51 -8.22
N ALA A 115 9.61 17.73 -7.43
CA ALA A 115 8.74 16.69 -7.96
C ALA A 115 7.66 17.28 -8.87
N GLN A 116 7.52 16.70 -10.05
CA GLN A 116 6.41 16.99 -10.94
C GLN A 116 5.18 16.24 -10.43
N ILE A 117 4.08 16.97 -10.25
CA ILE A 117 2.81 16.42 -9.79
C ILE A 117 1.78 16.65 -10.87
N GLU A 118 1.17 15.57 -11.34
CA GLU A 118 0.21 15.60 -12.44
C GLU A 118 -1.06 14.86 -12.03
N ASN A 119 -2.21 15.41 -12.37
CA ASN A 119 -3.47 14.70 -12.20
C ASN A 119 -3.51 13.47 -13.13
N LEU A 120 -4.05 12.36 -12.65
CA LEU A 120 -4.35 11.17 -13.44
C LEU A 120 -5.86 11.13 -13.72
N PRO A 121 -6.35 11.91 -14.70
CA PRO A 121 -7.78 11.97 -14.97
C PRO A 121 -8.29 10.67 -15.58
N GLN A 122 -9.61 10.52 -15.59
CA GLN A 122 -10.26 9.46 -16.35
C GLN A 122 -9.93 9.57 -17.85
N PRO A 123 -9.89 8.45 -18.59
CA PRO A 123 -9.67 8.47 -20.03
C PRO A 123 -10.60 9.45 -20.75
N GLY A 124 -10.04 10.36 -21.53
CA GLY A 124 -10.77 11.38 -22.29
C GLY A 124 -11.08 12.68 -21.53
N ALA A 125 -10.79 12.77 -20.24
CA ALA A 125 -10.92 14.01 -19.49
C ALA A 125 -9.66 14.89 -19.61
N THR A 126 -9.86 16.21 -19.66
CA THR A 126 -8.75 17.18 -19.61
C THR A 126 -8.29 17.33 -18.17
N PRO A 127 -6.97 17.21 -17.88
CA PRO A 127 -6.46 17.44 -16.54
C PRO A 127 -6.81 18.84 -16.02
N PRO A 128 -7.21 18.98 -14.74
CA PRO A 128 -7.39 20.27 -14.10
C PRO A 128 -6.06 21.03 -13.99
N SER A 129 -6.14 22.36 -13.86
CA SER A 129 -4.94 23.21 -13.67
C SER A 129 -4.24 22.96 -12.33
N ASP A 130 -5.01 22.68 -11.27
CA ASP A 130 -4.46 22.16 -10.02
C ASP A 130 -4.48 20.62 -10.06
N PRO A 131 -3.31 19.94 -10.03
CA PRO A 131 -3.24 18.48 -10.02
C PRO A 131 -4.07 17.82 -8.92
N PHE A 132 -4.26 18.51 -7.79
CA PHE A 132 -4.99 18.00 -6.64
C PHE A 132 -6.49 18.25 -6.68
N HIS A 133 -7.02 18.84 -7.75
CA HIS A 133 -8.45 19.12 -7.85
C HIS A 133 -9.28 17.83 -7.70
N LEU A 134 -10.08 17.76 -6.63
CA LEU A 134 -10.91 16.59 -6.38
C LEU A 134 -12.11 16.56 -7.33
N THR A 135 -12.43 15.36 -7.79
CA THR A 135 -13.70 15.10 -8.46
C THR A 135 -14.74 14.66 -7.45
N ALA A 136 -15.92 15.26 -7.50
CA ALA A 136 -17.09 14.84 -6.75
C ALA A 136 -17.99 13.99 -7.65
N LYS A 137 -18.27 12.75 -7.23
CA LYS A 137 -19.16 11.83 -7.94
C LYS A 137 -20.32 11.43 -7.04
N ARG A 138 -21.55 11.70 -7.49
CA ARG A 138 -22.75 11.19 -6.84
C ARG A 138 -22.72 9.66 -6.88
N THR A 139 -23.03 9.05 -5.76
CA THR A 139 -23.16 7.59 -5.61
C THR A 139 -24.47 7.28 -4.88
N GLU A 140 -25.04 6.13 -5.20
CA GLU A 140 -26.26 5.62 -4.58
C GLU A 140 -26.11 4.12 -4.36
N GLU A 141 -26.34 3.68 -3.13
CA GLU A 141 -26.30 2.28 -2.75
C GLU A 141 -27.43 2.01 -1.75
N ASN A 142 -28.22 0.96 -1.99
CA ASN A 142 -29.36 0.60 -1.14
C ASN A 142 -30.36 1.75 -0.88
N GLY A 143 -30.51 2.68 -1.83
CA GLY A 143 -31.40 3.84 -1.73
C GLY A 143 -30.84 5.01 -0.91
N GLU A 144 -29.62 4.89 -0.38
CA GLU A 144 -28.91 5.99 0.25
C GLU A 144 -28.06 6.73 -0.78
N VAL A 145 -28.18 8.06 -0.81
CA VAL A 145 -27.47 8.92 -1.75
C VAL A 145 -26.35 9.66 -1.05
N GLY A 146 -25.17 9.68 -1.67
CA GLY A 146 -24.00 10.37 -1.16
C GLY A 146 -23.08 10.85 -2.28
N THR A 147 -21.94 11.39 -1.88
CA THR A 147 -20.92 11.88 -2.81
C THR A 147 -19.58 11.25 -2.44
N VAL A 148 -18.95 10.60 -3.41
CA VAL A 148 -17.55 10.19 -3.32
C VAL A 148 -16.70 11.36 -3.82
N TYR A 149 -15.75 11.79 -3.02
CA TYR A 149 -14.72 12.74 -3.45
C TYR A 149 -13.45 11.95 -3.73
N TYR A 150 -12.82 12.13 -4.89
CA TYR A 150 -11.60 11.40 -5.21
C TYR A 150 -10.62 12.22 -6.04
N MET A 151 -9.35 11.85 -5.94
CA MET A 151 -8.24 12.40 -6.70
C MET A 151 -7.17 11.32 -6.83
N ASP A 152 -6.60 11.22 -8.03
CA ASP A 152 -5.45 10.39 -8.33
C ASP A 152 -4.38 11.31 -8.94
N VAL A 153 -3.16 11.29 -8.39
CA VAL A 153 -2.03 12.07 -8.90
C VAL A 153 -0.81 11.19 -9.11
N ARG A 154 -0.05 11.49 -10.17
CA ARG A 154 1.30 10.98 -10.37
C ARG A 154 2.29 11.96 -9.76
N VAL A 155 3.31 11.41 -9.10
CA VAL A 155 4.45 12.16 -8.55
C VAL A 155 5.71 11.60 -9.22
N SER A 156 6.45 12.45 -9.94
CA SER A 156 7.67 12.09 -10.65
C SER A 156 8.83 12.96 -10.20
N ASP A 157 9.93 12.35 -9.77
CA ASP A 157 11.20 13.02 -9.44
C ASP A 157 12.39 12.21 -10.01
N ASP A 158 13.60 12.54 -9.59
CA ASP A 158 14.84 11.83 -9.98
C ASP A 158 14.88 10.35 -9.53
N ARG A 159 14.04 9.95 -8.57
CA ARG A 159 13.89 8.57 -8.10
C ARG A 159 12.84 7.79 -8.91
N GLY A 160 12.20 8.41 -9.88
CA GLY A 160 11.17 7.82 -10.72
C GLY A 160 9.75 8.28 -10.37
N ALA A 161 8.76 7.61 -10.96
CA ALA A 161 7.35 7.93 -10.85
C ALA A 161 6.60 6.99 -9.90
N GLY A 162 5.78 7.58 -9.04
CA GLY A 162 4.80 6.91 -8.17
C GLY A 162 3.45 7.61 -8.25
N SER A 163 2.48 7.14 -7.48
CA SER A 163 1.14 7.76 -7.43
C SER A 163 0.68 7.97 -6.00
N VAL A 164 -0.25 8.91 -5.83
CA VAL A 164 -1.03 9.11 -4.60
C VAL A 164 -2.50 9.15 -4.97
N HIS A 165 -3.28 8.35 -4.25
CA HIS A 165 -4.72 8.19 -4.42
C HIS A 165 -5.42 8.67 -3.16
N PHE A 166 -6.45 9.48 -3.30
CA PHE A 166 -7.26 9.95 -2.18
C PHE A 166 -8.73 9.73 -2.49
N ARG A 167 -9.48 9.25 -1.49
CA ARG A 167 -10.93 9.10 -1.56
C ARG A 167 -11.59 9.43 -0.24
N ILE A 168 -12.74 10.11 -0.29
CA ILE A 168 -13.71 10.15 0.80
C ILE A 168 -14.94 9.44 0.31
N ILE A 169 -15.33 8.42 1.05
CA ILE A 169 -16.39 7.50 0.69
C ILE A 169 -17.48 7.62 1.76
N PRO A 170 -18.75 7.83 1.38
CA PRO A 170 -19.83 8.03 2.34
C PRO A 170 -20.04 6.79 3.22
N PRO A 171 -20.61 6.95 4.43
CA PRO A 171 -20.62 5.91 5.46
C PRO A 171 -21.43 4.66 5.08
N PHE A 172 -22.39 4.80 4.16
CA PHE A 172 -23.20 3.70 3.66
C PHE A 172 -22.46 2.78 2.69
N VAL A 173 -21.36 3.25 2.09
CA VAL A 173 -20.49 2.39 1.29
C VAL A 173 -19.58 1.65 2.26
N HIS A 174 -19.79 0.34 2.35
CA HIS A 174 -19.03 -0.50 3.27
C HIS A 174 -17.62 -0.75 2.75
N LEU A 175 -16.68 0.08 3.17
CA LEU A 175 -15.27 -0.25 3.11
C LEU A 175 -14.85 -1.07 4.34
N MET A 176 -14.05 -2.10 4.05
CA MET A 176 -13.48 -2.96 5.06
C MET A 176 -12.41 -2.23 5.85
N THR A 177 -12.52 -2.30 7.18
CA THR A 177 -11.60 -1.63 8.12
C THR A 177 -10.89 -2.62 9.05
N SER A 178 -11.17 -3.92 8.95
CA SER A 178 -10.47 -4.96 9.70
C SER A 178 -9.33 -5.59 8.90
N CYS A 179 -8.37 -6.18 9.63
CA CYS A 179 -7.28 -7.01 9.08
C CYS A 179 -7.62 -8.51 9.02
N ASP A 180 -8.68 -8.95 9.70
CA ASP A 180 -9.02 -10.37 9.85
C ASP A 180 -9.72 -10.98 8.62
N ASP A 181 -9.89 -10.21 7.55
CA ASP A 181 -10.64 -10.68 6.41
C ASP A 181 -9.80 -11.54 5.48
N ARG A 182 -10.12 -12.84 5.48
CA ARG A 182 -9.50 -13.89 4.67
C ARG A 182 -9.82 -13.77 3.17
N THR A 183 -10.69 -12.85 2.76
CA THR A 183 -11.05 -12.61 1.36
C THR A 183 -10.10 -11.65 0.66
N ILE A 184 -9.26 -10.90 1.40
CA ILE A 184 -8.24 -10.03 0.81
C ILE A 184 -7.02 -10.92 0.43
N PRO A 185 -6.43 -10.74 -0.76
CA PRO A 185 -5.11 -11.32 -1.08
C PRO A 185 -4.15 -11.06 0.08
N LYS A 186 -3.32 -12.05 0.44
CA LYS A 186 -2.39 -11.91 1.59
C LYS A 186 -1.61 -10.60 1.46
N THR A 187 -2.01 -9.61 2.25
CA THR A 187 -1.28 -8.36 2.35
C THR A 187 0.06 -8.65 3.01
N ALA A 188 1.12 -7.94 2.62
CA ALA A 188 2.43 -8.16 3.22
C ALA A 188 2.39 -7.75 4.71
N SER A 189 1.57 -6.75 5.04
CA SER A 189 1.22 -6.40 6.42
C SER A 189 -0.15 -5.72 6.50
N CYS A 190 -0.80 -5.87 7.65
CA CYS A 190 -1.99 -5.12 8.03
C CYS A 190 -1.93 -4.78 9.52
N SER A 191 -2.19 -3.52 9.87
CA SER A 191 -2.39 -3.06 11.25
C SER A 191 -3.71 -2.32 11.38
N ALA A 192 -4.31 -2.40 12.56
CA ALA A 192 -5.52 -1.67 12.89
C ALA A 192 -5.34 -1.01 14.26
N HIS A 193 -5.74 0.25 14.35
CA HIS A 193 -5.59 1.09 15.53
C HIS A 193 -6.91 1.81 15.81
N GLN A 194 -7.22 2.02 17.09
CA GLN A 194 -8.36 2.85 17.47
C GLN A 194 -7.87 4.27 17.75
N LEU A 195 -8.38 5.26 17.00
CA LEU A 195 -8.15 6.68 17.24
C LEU A 195 -9.42 7.35 17.79
N SER A 196 -9.30 8.62 18.20
CA SER A 196 -10.43 9.44 18.66
C SER A 196 -11.47 9.67 17.56
N GLU A 197 -11.02 9.77 16.32
CA GLU A 197 -11.85 10.03 15.15
C GLU A 197 -12.54 8.76 14.63
N GLY A 198 -12.00 7.59 15.00
CA GLY A 198 -12.52 6.27 14.68
C GLY A 198 -11.43 5.23 14.39
N PRO A 199 -11.80 4.03 13.91
CA PRO A 199 -10.84 2.99 13.61
C PRO A 199 -10.00 3.35 12.38
N LEU A 200 -8.69 3.25 12.54
CA LEU A 200 -7.65 3.38 11.52
C LEU A 200 -7.20 1.99 11.09
N ARG A 201 -7.05 1.76 9.78
CA ARG A 201 -6.38 0.56 9.24
C ARG A 201 -5.27 0.98 8.30
N GLU A 202 -4.15 0.29 8.37
CA GLU A 202 -3.02 0.45 7.48
C GLU A 202 -2.68 -0.89 6.83
N THR A 203 -2.38 -0.88 5.53
CA THR A 203 -1.90 -2.05 4.81
C THR A 203 -0.66 -1.70 4.00
N ALA A 204 0.23 -2.67 3.87
CA ALA A 204 1.31 -2.63 2.90
C ALA A 204 1.24 -3.89 2.04
N ASP A 205 1.14 -3.69 0.73
CA ASP A 205 1.04 -4.74 -0.26
C ASP A 205 2.26 -4.70 -1.17
N ARG A 206 2.74 -5.89 -1.53
CA ARG A 206 3.80 -6.06 -2.53
C ARG A 206 3.44 -7.21 -3.46
N ASN A 207 3.35 -6.94 -4.77
CA ASN A 207 3.14 -8.00 -5.76
C ASN A 207 4.47 -8.59 -6.28
N ALA A 208 4.39 -9.63 -7.10
CA ALA A 208 5.56 -10.30 -7.67
C ALA A 208 6.35 -9.39 -8.62
N GLU A 209 5.68 -8.40 -9.22
CA GLU A 209 6.24 -7.41 -10.14
C GLU A 209 6.95 -6.25 -9.40
N GLY A 210 6.99 -6.26 -8.07
CA GLY A 210 7.67 -5.24 -7.27
C GLY A 210 6.84 -3.97 -7.04
N MET A 211 5.55 -3.95 -7.42
CA MET A 211 4.62 -2.89 -7.04
C MET A 211 4.43 -2.91 -5.53
N VAL A 212 4.62 -1.76 -4.90
CA VAL A 212 4.40 -1.53 -3.48
C VAL A 212 3.24 -0.57 -3.36
N VAL A 213 2.21 -0.97 -2.61
CA VAL A 213 1.05 -0.13 -2.30
C VAL A 213 0.98 0.02 -0.79
N LEU A 214 1.03 1.27 -0.33
CA LEU A 214 0.76 1.62 1.06
C LEU A 214 -0.62 2.25 1.12
N THR A 215 -1.47 1.75 2.01
CA THR A 215 -2.82 2.26 2.18
C THR A 215 -3.06 2.60 3.64
N THR A 216 -3.69 3.75 3.87
CA THR A 216 -4.23 4.11 5.17
C THR A 216 -5.68 4.53 5.00
N LEU A 217 -6.54 4.01 5.87
CA LEU A 217 -7.96 4.39 5.92
C LEU A 217 -8.37 4.69 7.36
N ILE A 218 -9.24 5.67 7.53
CA ILE A 218 -9.89 5.98 8.80
C ILE A 218 -11.39 6.13 8.60
N ARG A 219 -12.17 5.44 9.44
CA ARG A 219 -13.63 5.59 9.43
C ARG A 219 -14.01 6.69 10.41
N THR A 220 -14.76 7.67 9.94
CA THR A 220 -15.32 8.78 10.72
C THR A 220 -16.86 8.74 10.66
N SER A 221 -17.52 9.62 11.41
CA SER A 221 -18.98 9.79 11.30
C SER A 221 -19.44 10.33 9.94
N ALA A 222 -18.58 11.04 9.21
CA ALA A 222 -18.88 11.62 7.90
C ALA A 222 -18.60 10.66 6.72
N GLY A 223 -17.94 9.52 6.98
CA GLY A 223 -17.54 8.57 5.97
C GLY A 223 -16.15 7.98 6.23
N THR A 224 -15.64 7.23 5.25
CA THR A 224 -14.30 6.65 5.26
C THR A 224 -13.36 7.54 4.44
N ILE A 225 -12.30 8.03 5.08
CA ILE A 225 -11.19 8.71 4.40
C ILE A 225 -10.16 7.64 4.06
N TYR A 226 -9.77 7.57 2.80
CA TYR A 226 -8.82 6.61 2.25
C TYR A 226 -7.71 7.39 1.54
N ILE A 227 -6.47 7.04 1.84
CA ILE A 227 -5.31 7.48 1.08
C ILE A 227 -4.43 6.27 0.76
N ALA A 228 -3.88 6.24 -0.45
CA ALA A 228 -2.87 5.26 -0.81
C ALA A 228 -1.72 5.93 -1.57
N ALA A 229 -0.55 5.32 -1.47
CA ALA A 229 0.62 5.68 -2.26
C ALA A 229 1.20 4.43 -2.91
N GLU A 230 1.53 4.54 -4.20
CA GLU A 230 2.11 3.45 -4.99
C GLU A 230 3.47 3.86 -5.55
N ASN A 231 4.38 2.90 -5.68
CA ASN A 231 5.69 3.13 -6.29
C ASN A 231 5.66 3.12 -7.84
N THR A 232 4.47 3.06 -8.44
CA THR A 232 4.24 3.12 -9.87
C THR A 232 3.44 4.37 -10.24
N GLY A 233 3.91 5.12 -11.23
CA GLY A 233 3.21 6.32 -11.74
C GLY A 233 2.17 6.02 -12.83
N VAL A 234 1.78 4.76 -13.01
CA VAL A 234 0.86 4.33 -14.08
C VAL A 234 -0.26 3.50 -13.48
N VAL A 235 -1.51 3.91 -13.71
CA VAL A 235 -2.66 3.01 -13.63
C VAL A 235 -2.49 2.01 -14.77
N ALA A 236 -2.27 0.73 -14.49
CA ALA A 236 -1.96 -0.29 -15.49
C ALA A 236 -2.95 -0.24 -16.69
N THR A 237 -2.56 0.39 -17.79
CA THR A 237 -3.37 0.54 -19.00
C THR A 237 -2.62 -0.05 -20.19
N GLY A 238 -2.86 -1.35 -20.43
CA GLY A 238 -2.55 -2.02 -21.70
C GLY A 238 -1.08 -2.09 -22.11
N ASP A 239 -0.83 -2.89 -23.16
CA ASP A 239 0.47 -2.99 -23.79
C ASP A 239 0.76 -1.74 -24.65
N GLY A 240 2.01 -1.25 -24.63
CA GLY A 240 2.49 -0.20 -25.52
C GLY A 240 2.53 1.23 -24.96
N VAL A 241 2.05 1.47 -23.73
CA VAL A 241 2.22 2.78 -23.06
C VAL A 241 3.62 2.85 -22.44
N HIS A 242 4.37 3.92 -22.72
CA HIS A 242 5.64 4.22 -22.05
C HIS A 242 5.42 4.24 -20.54
N ARG A 243 5.98 3.24 -19.85
CA ARG A 243 5.98 3.22 -18.39
C ARG A 243 7.15 4.09 -17.92
N PRO A 244 6.90 5.22 -17.24
CA PRO A 244 7.97 5.93 -16.56
C PRO A 244 8.69 4.97 -15.61
N VAL A 245 9.97 5.24 -15.39
CA VAL A 245 10.79 4.49 -14.42
C VAL A 245 10.06 4.48 -13.09
N GLN A 246 9.80 3.29 -12.55
CA GLN A 246 9.12 3.11 -11.27
C GLN A 246 10.08 3.45 -10.13
N ARG A 247 9.52 3.93 -9.02
CA ARG A 247 10.29 4.18 -7.80
C ARG A 247 10.57 2.85 -7.08
N ALA A 248 11.65 2.81 -6.32
CA ALA A 248 11.87 1.71 -5.39
C ALA A 248 10.81 1.70 -4.26
N GLU A 249 10.36 2.88 -3.84
CA GLU A 249 9.39 3.10 -2.78
C GLU A 249 8.31 4.11 -3.19
N PRO A 250 7.07 4.00 -2.66
CA PRO A 250 6.02 4.98 -2.90
C PRO A 250 6.44 6.42 -2.54
N PRO A 251 5.80 7.45 -3.14
CA PRO A 251 6.15 8.85 -2.89
C PRO A 251 5.84 9.31 -1.45
N LEU A 252 5.01 8.55 -0.73
CA LEU A 252 4.67 8.78 0.68
C LEU A 252 4.88 7.50 1.48
N THR A 253 5.38 7.64 2.71
CA THR A 253 5.55 6.55 3.69
C THR A 253 4.26 6.28 4.46
N SER A 254 4.12 5.12 5.11
CA SER A 254 2.93 4.80 5.93
C SER A 254 2.66 5.85 7.02
N ALA A 255 3.71 6.32 7.71
CA ALA A 255 3.60 7.37 8.72
C ALA A 255 3.06 8.68 8.13
N GLN A 256 3.51 9.06 6.93
CA GLN A 256 3.00 10.23 6.23
C GLN A 256 1.53 10.06 5.80
N LEU A 257 1.12 8.87 5.38
CA LEU A 257 -0.28 8.58 5.06
C LEU A 257 -1.18 8.69 6.30
N GLN A 258 -0.74 8.15 7.43
CA GLN A 258 -1.42 8.27 8.72
C GLN A 258 -1.58 9.72 9.16
N GLU A 259 -0.51 10.52 9.07
CA GLU A 259 -0.56 11.96 9.36
C GLU A 259 -1.55 12.69 8.45
N ILE A 260 -1.61 12.34 7.16
CA ILE A 260 -2.52 12.98 6.22
C ILE A 260 -3.97 12.64 6.56
N VAL A 261 -4.34 11.36 6.72
CA VAL A 261 -5.76 10.99 6.93
C VAL A 261 -6.34 11.50 8.24
N THR A 262 -5.48 11.82 9.22
CA THR A 262 -5.87 12.39 10.51
C THR A 262 -5.87 13.92 10.52
N MET A 263 -5.59 14.57 9.37
CA MET A 263 -5.58 16.03 9.31
C MET A 263 -6.98 16.62 9.55
N PRO A 264 -7.07 17.69 10.36
CA PRO A 264 -8.29 18.47 10.49
C PRO A 264 -8.77 18.96 9.12
N GLY A 265 -10.09 18.97 8.92
CA GLY A 265 -10.70 19.49 7.70
C GLY A 265 -10.68 18.52 6.51
N LEU A 266 -10.45 17.22 6.72
CA LEU A 266 -10.67 16.19 5.69
C LEU A 266 -12.08 15.59 5.69
N ALA A 267 -12.79 15.63 6.81
CA ALA A 267 -14.18 15.20 6.84
C ALA A 267 -15.07 16.20 6.05
N PRO A 268 -15.96 15.74 5.15
CA PRO A 268 -16.94 16.59 4.48
C PRO A 268 -18.01 17.07 5.48
#